data_AF-A0A559LTX5-F1
#
_entry.id   AF-A0A559LTX5-F1
#
_cell.length_a   1.000
_cell.length_b   1.000
_cell.length_c   1.000
_cell.angle_alpha   90.00
_cell.angle_beta   90.00
_cell.angle_gamma   90.00
#
_symmetry.space_group_name_H-M   'P 1'
#
loop_
_entity.id
_entity.type
_entity.pdbx_description
1 polymer ?
#
loop_
_entity_poly.entity_id
_entity_poly.type
_entity_poly.pdbx_seq_one_letter_code
_entity_poly.pdbx_strand_id
1 'polypeptide(L)'
;MEWLGHAELNFTHAPSPRKVQEKDGNVTDLLSICEKATPPCRLNPLLFNGHLQTMWTATKPAGPKIYYKRKIFDADHKIYHGTFAVDFAVEPFEAPEDPSLSRRTAYFTPEEFQHIGSDDHKPMLVVLHGLSGGSHEIYLRHTIAPLIGEGGWEVCVVNSRGCARSKITSGVLYNARATWDIRQTIKWLQKTFPNRPLFGLGFSLGANMLTNYIKVSSKILQNSYIGKEVYLRVMGSALKELAATHRTELEKYSKIDVEAVMNITYLYEFDRLIQCPSWGYPTESAYYRDASSVDSILSIEIPFLAVHSTDDPIAVKEAIPYEEFKQNPNTVLLTSSLGGHLCWFETSGDRWFTKPVANFLNHLAFKTDLNDLRPLVNPNNNDHLADGHGYIPMRRKLVIVED
;
A
#
# COMPACT_ATOMS: atom_id res chain seq x y z
N MET A 1 -6.43 -15.36 25.77
CA MET A 1 -6.61 -16.79 25.45
C MET A 1 -7.37 -16.87 24.13
N GLU A 2 -6.66 -17.17 23.05
CA GLU A 2 -7.13 -17.07 21.66
C GLU A 2 -8.04 -18.25 21.27
N TRP A 3 -9.26 -18.25 21.81
CA TRP A 3 -10.21 -19.33 21.57
C TRP A 3 -11.33 -18.86 20.65
N LEU A 4 -11.73 -19.71 19.70
CA LEU A 4 -12.85 -19.49 18.77
C LEU A 4 -12.77 -18.19 17.94
N GLY A 5 -11.58 -17.85 17.41
CA GLY A 5 -11.40 -16.73 16.49
C GLY A 5 -11.35 -15.34 17.14
N HIS A 6 -11.34 -15.26 18.47
CA HIS A 6 -11.09 -14.02 19.19
C HIS A 6 -9.59 -13.67 19.13
N ALA A 7 -9.23 -12.63 18.37
CA ALA A 7 -7.85 -12.16 18.29
C ALA A 7 -7.55 -11.11 19.37
N GLU A 8 -6.37 -11.19 19.98
CA GLU A 8 -5.89 -10.18 20.93
C GLU A 8 -5.37 -8.96 20.17
N LEU A 9 -5.69 -7.75 20.64
CA LEU A 9 -5.35 -6.49 19.97
C LEU A 9 -4.39 -5.69 20.84
N ASN A 10 -3.32 -5.16 20.25
CA ASN A 10 -2.33 -4.34 20.93
C ASN A 10 -1.96 -3.12 20.08
N PHE A 11 -1.83 -1.95 20.71
CA PHE A 11 -1.40 -0.71 20.09
C PHE A 11 0.04 -0.39 20.50
N THR A 12 0.93 -0.17 19.55
CA THR A 12 2.29 0.35 19.78
C THR A 12 2.39 1.77 19.25
N HIS A 13 2.85 2.69 20.08
CA HIS A 13 2.87 4.12 19.84
C HIS A 13 3.96 4.78 20.71
N ALA A 14 4.30 6.05 20.44
CA ALA A 14 5.21 6.81 21.29
C ALA A 14 4.59 7.13 22.67
N PRO A 15 5.38 7.31 23.75
CA PRO A 15 4.88 7.61 25.10
C PRO A 15 3.99 8.85 25.21
N SER A 16 4.04 9.75 24.23
CA SER A 16 3.14 10.89 24.10
C SER A 16 2.66 10.97 22.64
N PRO A 17 1.54 10.31 22.29
CA PRO A 17 0.99 10.35 20.94
C PRO A 17 0.60 11.78 20.52
N ARG A 18 0.63 12.06 19.21
CA ARG A 18 0.26 13.37 18.65
C ARG A 18 -1.14 13.76 19.15
N LYS A 19 -1.25 14.96 19.71
CA LYS A 19 -2.56 15.58 20.00
C LYS A 19 -3.22 15.98 18.68
N VAL A 20 -4.55 15.92 18.68
CA VAL A 20 -5.37 16.13 17.49
C VAL A 20 -6.58 16.96 17.90
N GLN A 21 -6.78 18.10 17.23
CA GLN A 21 -7.93 18.97 17.44
C GLN A 21 -9.14 18.53 16.59
N GLU A 22 -10.30 18.38 17.22
CA GLU A 22 -11.58 18.09 16.55
C GLU A 22 -12.31 19.39 16.17
N LYS A 23 -13.15 19.33 15.12
CA LYS A 23 -13.86 20.50 14.55
C LYS A 23 -14.86 21.16 15.50
N ASP A 24 -15.24 20.47 16.57
CA ASP A 24 -16.11 20.99 17.64
C ASP A 24 -15.32 21.69 18.77
N GLY A 25 -13.98 21.74 18.66
CA GLY A 25 -13.09 22.35 19.65
C GLY A 25 -12.54 21.36 20.69
N ASN A 26 -12.95 20.08 20.68
CA ASN A 26 -12.36 19.07 21.54
C ASN A 26 -10.91 18.76 21.14
N VAL A 27 -10.11 18.30 22.09
CA VAL A 27 -8.73 17.81 21.85
C VAL A 27 -8.63 16.36 22.28
N THR A 28 -8.26 15.50 21.35
CA THR A 28 -7.97 14.08 21.56
C THR A 28 -6.49 13.82 21.26
N ASP A 29 -6.06 12.55 21.27
CA ASP A 29 -4.80 12.13 20.66
C ASP A 29 -4.99 10.97 19.69
N LEU A 30 -3.96 10.75 18.88
CA LEU A 30 -3.94 9.76 17.82
C LEU A 30 -4.23 8.33 18.32
N LEU A 31 -3.69 7.97 19.48
CA LEU A 31 -3.96 6.66 20.11
C LEU A 31 -5.46 6.53 20.41
N SER A 32 -6.04 7.52 21.10
CA SER A 32 -7.47 7.53 21.43
C SER A 32 -8.37 7.46 20.18
N ILE A 33 -7.94 8.03 19.05
CA ILE A 33 -8.64 7.89 17.76
C ILE A 33 -8.56 6.44 17.27
N CYS A 34 -7.36 5.85 17.24
CA CYS A 34 -7.15 4.47 16.78
C CYS A 34 -7.88 3.44 17.64
N GLU A 35 -7.89 3.60 18.97
CA GLU A 35 -8.63 2.73 19.89
C GLU A 35 -10.14 2.81 19.64
N LYS A 36 -10.72 4.03 19.59
CA LYS A 36 -12.15 4.25 19.28
C LYS A 36 -12.54 3.75 17.90
N ALA A 37 -11.62 3.81 16.92
CA ALA A 37 -11.85 3.31 15.57
C ALA A 37 -11.89 1.77 15.50
N THR A 38 -11.30 1.06 16.46
CA THR A 38 -11.03 -0.37 16.38
C THR A 38 -12.06 -1.22 17.14
N PRO A 39 -13.02 -1.88 16.45
CA PRO A 39 -13.94 -2.81 17.10
C PRO A 39 -13.24 -4.12 17.49
N PRO A 40 -13.78 -4.90 18.44
CA PRO A 40 -13.25 -6.22 18.80
C PRO A 40 -13.06 -7.14 17.60
N CYS A 41 -11.92 -7.83 17.51
CA CYS A 41 -11.59 -8.71 16.40
C CYS A 41 -12.13 -10.13 16.63
N ARG A 42 -13.12 -10.51 15.81
CA ARG A 42 -13.82 -11.82 15.87
C ARG A 42 -13.81 -12.47 14.50
N LEU A 43 -12.82 -13.32 14.28
CA LEU A 43 -12.57 -13.99 13.00
C LEU A 43 -13.30 -15.32 12.91
N ASN A 44 -13.37 -15.89 11.71
CA ASN A 44 -13.93 -17.22 11.47
C ASN A 44 -13.16 -18.29 12.29
N PRO A 45 -13.79 -19.02 13.21
CA PRO A 45 -13.12 -20.01 14.06
C PRO A 45 -12.45 -21.16 13.29
N LEU A 46 -12.86 -21.44 12.04
CA LEU A 46 -12.24 -22.44 11.19
C LEU A 46 -10.90 -21.98 10.60
N LEU A 47 -10.63 -20.67 10.58
CA LEU A 47 -9.41 -20.05 10.10
C LEU A 47 -8.52 -19.66 11.29
N PHE A 48 -8.24 -20.64 12.14
CA PHE A 48 -7.61 -20.50 13.46
C PHE A 48 -6.10 -20.20 13.46
N ASN A 49 -5.50 -19.92 12.30
CA ASN A 49 -4.13 -19.45 12.19
C ASN A 49 -3.91 -18.68 10.87
N GLY A 50 -2.81 -17.92 10.82
CA GLY A 50 -2.47 -17.05 9.68
C GLY A 50 -2.23 -17.79 8.37
N HIS A 51 -1.79 -19.06 8.40
CA HIS A 51 -1.69 -19.87 7.19
C HIS A 51 -3.07 -20.17 6.60
N LEU A 52 -4.02 -20.64 7.42
CA LEU A 52 -5.39 -20.93 6.96
C LEU A 52 -6.11 -19.67 6.49
N GLN A 53 -5.99 -18.56 7.24
CA GLN A 53 -6.46 -17.23 6.81
C GLN A 53 -5.92 -16.88 5.41
N THR A 54 -4.60 -16.97 5.21
CA THR A 54 -3.94 -16.61 3.95
C THR A 54 -4.33 -17.56 2.81
N MET A 55 -4.40 -18.87 3.06
CA MET A 55 -4.79 -19.88 2.07
C MET A 55 -6.26 -19.75 1.65
N TRP A 56 -7.15 -19.29 2.53
CA TRP A 56 -8.56 -19.09 2.22
C TRP A 56 -8.79 -18.13 1.04
N THR A 57 -7.87 -17.20 0.79
CA THR A 57 -7.94 -16.31 -0.39
C THR A 57 -7.95 -17.06 -1.73
N ALA A 58 -7.34 -18.25 -1.80
CA ALA A 58 -7.32 -19.08 -3.00
C ALA A 58 -8.71 -19.60 -3.40
N THR A 59 -9.68 -19.62 -2.47
CA THR A 59 -11.09 -19.93 -2.76
C THR A 59 -11.79 -18.83 -3.58
N LYS A 60 -11.13 -17.67 -3.78
CA LYS A 60 -11.65 -16.49 -4.50
C LYS A 60 -13.05 -16.08 -3.99
N PRO A 61 -13.19 -15.78 -2.68
CA PRO A 61 -14.47 -15.38 -2.11
C PRO A 61 -15.04 -14.16 -2.83
N ALA A 62 -16.38 -14.10 -2.95
CA ALA A 62 -17.05 -12.94 -3.49
C ALA A 62 -16.72 -11.70 -2.64
N GLY A 63 -16.69 -10.53 -3.27
CA GLY A 63 -16.46 -9.26 -2.58
C GLY A 63 -17.12 -8.09 -3.33
N PRO A 64 -17.25 -6.91 -2.70
CA PRO A 64 -18.07 -5.80 -3.17
C PRO A 64 -17.84 -5.40 -4.63
N LYS A 65 -18.92 -5.13 -5.35
CA LYS A 65 -18.85 -4.64 -6.73
C LYS A 65 -18.47 -3.16 -6.72
N ILE A 66 -17.24 -2.87 -7.08
CA ILE A 66 -16.78 -1.50 -7.39
C ILE A 66 -16.54 -1.42 -8.90
N TYR A 67 -16.90 -0.27 -9.46
CA TYR A 67 -16.76 0.09 -10.86
C TYR A 67 -15.72 1.20 -10.98
N TYR A 68 -14.91 1.16 -12.04
CA TYR A 68 -13.78 2.06 -12.23
C TYR A 68 -13.75 2.64 -13.64
N LYS A 69 -13.28 3.89 -13.76
CA LYS A 69 -12.80 4.45 -15.02
C LYS A 69 -11.30 4.70 -14.96
N ARG A 70 -10.58 4.24 -15.97
CA ARG A 70 -9.12 4.27 -16.09
C ARG A 70 -8.66 5.49 -16.87
N LYS A 71 -7.67 6.20 -16.33
CA LYS A 71 -6.80 7.08 -17.10
C LYS A 71 -5.39 6.48 -17.17
N ILE A 72 -4.82 6.48 -18.38
CA ILE A 72 -3.38 6.27 -18.56
C ILE A 72 -2.68 7.64 -18.48
N PHE A 73 -1.65 7.74 -17.64
CA PHE A 73 -0.80 8.92 -17.50
C PHE A 73 0.56 8.65 -18.12
N ASP A 74 1.09 9.63 -18.86
CA ASP A 74 2.49 9.67 -19.27
C ASP A 74 3.35 10.11 -18.09
N ALA A 75 4.43 9.37 -17.81
CA ALA A 75 5.29 9.61 -16.66
C ALA A 75 6.19 10.84 -16.85
N ASP A 76 6.20 11.75 -15.87
CA ASP A 76 6.97 13.01 -15.92
C ASP A 76 8.43 12.88 -15.45
N HIS A 77 8.84 11.68 -15.02
CA HIS A 77 10.14 11.43 -14.43
C HIS A 77 11.24 11.23 -15.50
N LYS A 78 12.31 12.05 -15.45
CA LYS A 78 13.47 12.02 -16.39
C LYS A 78 13.97 10.60 -16.73
N ILE A 79 14.30 9.81 -15.69
CA ILE A 79 14.84 8.45 -15.83
C ILE A 79 13.72 7.42 -16.10
N TYR A 80 12.71 7.35 -15.23
CA TYR A 80 11.63 6.36 -15.29
C TYR A 80 10.46 6.78 -16.20
N HIS A 81 10.75 7.06 -17.46
CA HIS A 81 9.77 7.32 -18.51
C HIS A 81 8.80 6.15 -18.75
N GLY A 82 7.78 6.37 -19.57
CA GLY A 82 6.72 5.39 -19.88
C GLY A 82 5.36 5.88 -19.41
N THR A 83 4.46 4.96 -19.09
CA THR A 83 3.07 5.24 -18.69
C THR A 83 2.63 4.40 -17.51
N PHE A 84 1.71 4.94 -16.70
CA PHE A 84 1.06 4.21 -15.60
C PHE A 84 -0.46 4.43 -15.64
N ALA A 85 -1.22 3.60 -14.92
CA ALA A 85 -2.68 3.61 -14.94
C ALA A 85 -3.27 4.00 -13.59
N VAL A 86 -4.23 4.92 -13.58
CA VAL A 86 -5.01 5.28 -12.38
C VAL A 86 -6.48 4.96 -12.62
N ASP A 87 -7.06 4.17 -11.74
CA ASP A 87 -8.47 3.75 -11.78
C ASP A 87 -9.28 4.53 -10.75
N PHE A 88 -10.18 5.39 -11.22
CA PHE A 88 -11.06 6.20 -10.38
C PHE A 88 -12.35 5.42 -10.14
N ALA A 89 -12.76 5.30 -8.88
CA ALA A 89 -14.04 4.69 -8.53
C ALA A 89 -15.19 5.58 -9.05
N VAL A 90 -16.18 4.97 -9.68
CA VAL A 90 -17.32 5.66 -10.28
C VAL A 90 -18.63 4.91 -9.98
N GLU A 91 -19.75 5.59 -10.20
CA GLU A 91 -21.07 4.96 -10.17
C GLU A 91 -21.16 3.76 -11.12
N PRO A 92 -22.01 2.76 -10.83
CA PRO A 92 -22.20 1.59 -11.69
C PRO A 92 -22.58 1.96 -13.12
N PHE A 93 -21.90 1.34 -14.08
CA PHE A 93 -22.15 1.51 -15.51
C PHE A 93 -22.19 0.16 -16.23
N GLU A 94 -22.91 0.12 -17.35
CA GLU A 94 -22.79 -0.94 -18.34
C GLU A 94 -21.72 -0.56 -19.37
N ALA A 95 -20.81 -1.48 -19.66
CA ALA A 95 -19.82 -1.33 -20.72
C ALA A 95 -19.59 -2.70 -21.39
N PRO A 96 -19.24 -2.73 -22.69
CA PRO A 96 -18.79 -3.94 -23.35
C PRO A 96 -17.55 -4.52 -22.65
N GLU A 97 -17.38 -5.84 -22.71
CA GLU A 97 -16.19 -6.49 -22.15
C GLU A 97 -14.94 -6.16 -22.98
N ASP A 98 -14.05 -5.34 -22.43
CA ASP A 98 -12.72 -5.08 -22.97
C ASP A 98 -11.70 -6.06 -22.36
N PRO A 99 -11.08 -6.97 -23.15
CA PRO A 99 -10.10 -7.93 -22.64
C PRO A 99 -8.82 -7.25 -22.12
N SER A 100 -8.52 -6.02 -22.52
CA SER A 100 -7.38 -5.23 -22.00
C SER A 100 -7.63 -4.64 -20.61
N LEU A 101 -8.88 -4.69 -20.11
CA LEU A 101 -9.26 -4.11 -18.82
C LEU A 101 -9.65 -5.18 -17.80
N SER A 102 -9.57 -4.79 -16.53
CA SER A 102 -10.10 -5.61 -15.43
C SER A 102 -11.63 -5.48 -15.39
N ARG A 103 -12.32 -6.54 -14.95
CA ARG A 103 -13.80 -6.57 -14.90
C ARG A 103 -14.37 -5.36 -14.12
N ARG A 104 -15.40 -4.71 -14.69
CA ARG A 104 -15.99 -3.42 -14.24
C ARG A 104 -15.05 -2.22 -14.33
N THR A 105 -14.13 -2.24 -15.30
CA THR A 105 -13.29 -1.09 -15.64
C THR A 105 -13.57 -0.70 -17.09
N ALA A 106 -13.69 0.60 -17.35
CA ALA A 106 -13.67 1.20 -18.70
C ALA A 106 -12.55 2.25 -18.75
N TYR A 107 -12.15 2.71 -19.94
CA TYR A 107 -11.36 3.95 -20.04
C TYR A 107 -12.27 5.17 -19.89
N PHE A 108 -11.76 6.27 -19.36
CA PHE A 108 -12.41 7.56 -19.55
C PHE A 108 -12.37 7.96 -21.02
N THR A 109 -13.45 8.56 -21.53
CA THR A 109 -13.36 9.33 -22.79
C THR A 109 -12.56 10.63 -22.56
N PRO A 110 -12.00 11.26 -23.60
CA PRO A 110 -11.31 12.54 -23.46
C PRO A 110 -12.21 13.64 -22.85
N GLU A 111 -13.49 13.66 -23.23
CA GLU A 111 -14.50 14.59 -22.73
C GLU A 111 -14.83 14.35 -21.25
N GLU A 112 -15.03 13.10 -20.84
CA GLU A 112 -15.27 12.76 -19.44
C GLU A 112 -14.08 13.13 -18.56
N PHE A 113 -12.85 12.85 -19.02
CA PHE A 113 -11.65 13.17 -18.26
C PHE A 113 -11.38 14.67 -18.18
N GLN A 114 -11.77 15.45 -19.20
CA GLN A 114 -11.66 16.91 -19.17
C GLN A 114 -12.56 17.53 -18.09
N HIS A 115 -13.69 16.91 -17.77
CA HIS A 115 -14.67 17.38 -16.78
C HIS A 115 -14.59 16.63 -15.44
N ILE A 116 -13.52 15.87 -15.19
CA ILE A 116 -13.37 15.09 -13.94
C ILE A 116 -13.11 15.96 -12.70
N GLY A 117 -12.59 17.17 -12.88
CA GLY A 117 -12.21 18.08 -11.79
C GLY A 117 -13.40 18.74 -11.09
N SER A 118 -13.20 19.11 -9.82
CA SER A 118 -14.24 19.77 -9.02
C SER A 118 -13.64 20.59 -7.86
N ASP A 119 -14.31 21.68 -7.51
CA ASP A 119 -13.98 22.54 -6.35
C ASP A 119 -14.67 22.11 -5.04
N ASP A 120 -15.27 20.90 -4.99
CA ASP A 120 -15.85 20.37 -3.76
C ASP A 120 -14.79 19.99 -2.71
N HIS A 121 -15.25 19.77 -1.48
CA HIS A 121 -14.40 19.50 -0.32
C HIS A 121 -14.49 18.01 0.12
N LYS A 122 -14.94 17.10 -0.76
CA LYS A 122 -15.02 15.68 -0.42
C LYS A 122 -13.61 15.12 -0.16
N PRO A 123 -13.43 14.27 0.87
CA PRO A 123 -12.15 13.63 1.08
C PRO A 123 -11.85 12.63 -0.03
N MET A 124 -10.61 12.62 -0.49
CA MET A 124 -10.16 11.75 -1.57
C MET A 124 -9.12 10.75 -1.08
N LEU A 125 -9.36 9.47 -1.34
CA LEU A 125 -8.47 8.38 -0.97
C LEU A 125 -7.64 7.91 -2.18
N VAL A 126 -6.32 7.97 -2.06
CA VAL A 126 -5.35 7.41 -3.01
C VAL A 126 -4.91 6.04 -2.51
N VAL A 127 -5.24 4.99 -3.26
CA VAL A 127 -5.06 3.60 -2.83
C VAL A 127 -3.95 2.90 -3.63
N LEU A 128 -3.08 2.18 -2.93
CA LEU A 128 -1.95 1.43 -3.48
C LEU A 128 -2.12 -0.08 -3.21
N HIS A 129 -2.14 -0.87 -4.28
CA HIS A 129 -2.36 -2.33 -4.20
C HIS A 129 -1.09 -3.11 -3.81
N GLY A 130 -1.26 -4.36 -3.38
CA GLY A 130 -0.17 -5.30 -3.09
C GLY A 130 0.49 -5.91 -4.33
N LEU A 131 1.41 -6.85 -4.12
CA LEU A 131 2.19 -7.48 -5.19
C LEU A 131 1.30 -8.03 -6.32
N SER A 132 1.60 -7.65 -7.56
CA SER A 132 0.96 -8.06 -8.83
C SER A 132 -0.55 -7.76 -8.99
N GLY A 133 -1.18 -7.08 -8.02
CA GLY A 133 -2.63 -6.87 -7.98
C GLY A 133 -3.16 -5.70 -8.83
N GLY A 134 -4.09 -4.93 -8.25
CA GLY A 134 -4.71 -3.75 -8.88
C GLY A 134 -6.02 -3.32 -8.21
N SER A 135 -6.72 -2.38 -8.85
CA SER A 135 -8.09 -1.95 -8.48
C SER A 135 -9.12 -3.08 -8.35
N HIS A 136 -8.91 -4.19 -9.05
CA HIS A 136 -9.81 -5.35 -9.04
C HIS A 136 -9.69 -6.21 -7.77
N GLU A 137 -8.70 -5.95 -6.92
CA GLU A 137 -8.39 -6.76 -5.75
C GLU A 137 -9.52 -6.83 -4.71
N ILE A 138 -9.72 -8.01 -4.11
CA ILE A 138 -10.85 -8.26 -3.21
C ILE A 138 -10.67 -7.50 -1.89
N TYR A 139 -9.49 -7.60 -1.26
CA TYR A 139 -9.20 -6.91 0.01
C TYR A 139 -9.35 -5.38 -0.12
N LEU A 140 -8.87 -4.84 -1.24
CA LEU A 140 -8.95 -3.43 -1.60
C LEU A 140 -10.41 -2.99 -1.75
N ARG A 141 -11.24 -3.76 -2.48
CA ARG A 141 -12.67 -3.46 -2.65
C ARG A 141 -13.48 -3.59 -1.36
N HIS A 142 -13.17 -4.53 -0.46
CA HIS A 142 -13.82 -4.56 0.87
C HIS A 142 -13.49 -3.32 1.73
N THR A 143 -12.33 -2.68 1.52
CA THR A 143 -11.95 -1.47 2.27
C THR A 143 -12.54 -0.20 1.67
N ILE A 144 -12.63 -0.12 0.34
CA ILE A 144 -13.16 1.06 -0.37
C ILE A 144 -14.70 1.11 -0.34
N ALA A 145 -15.38 -0.05 -0.42
CA ALA A 145 -16.84 -0.11 -0.50
C ALA A 145 -17.61 0.68 0.59
N PRO A 146 -17.23 0.65 1.89
CA PRO A 146 -17.92 1.44 2.92
C PRO A 146 -17.57 2.95 2.92
N LEU A 147 -16.65 3.40 2.06
CA LEU A 147 -16.22 4.80 1.97
C LEU A 147 -16.87 5.54 0.79
N ILE A 148 -17.10 4.85 -0.33
CA ILE A 148 -17.77 5.43 -1.52
C ILE A 148 -19.30 5.55 -1.33
N GLY A 149 -19.95 6.31 -2.21
CA GLY A 149 -21.40 6.52 -2.15
C GLY A 149 -21.81 7.29 -0.88
N GLU A 150 -22.63 6.66 -0.04
CA GLU A 150 -23.08 7.24 1.25
C GLU A 150 -21.93 7.55 2.22
N GLY A 151 -20.77 6.90 2.10
CA GLY A 151 -19.59 7.23 2.90
C GLY A 151 -18.97 8.60 2.55
N GLY A 152 -19.32 9.19 1.40
CA GLY A 152 -18.92 10.53 1.01
C GLY A 152 -17.50 10.68 0.45
N TRP A 153 -16.76 9.58 0.25
CA TRP A 153 -15.40 9.61 -0.29
C TRP A 153 -15.35 9.47 -1.81
N GLU A 154 -14.33 10.12 -2.37
CA GLU A 154 -13.89 9.97 -3.75
C GLU A 154 -12.62 9.12 -3.73
N VAL A 155 -12.46 8.16 -4.66
CA VAL A 155 -11.38 7.17 -4.53
C VAL A 155 -10.69 6.90 -5.85
N CYS A 156 -9.37 6.87 -5.85
CA CYS A 156 -8.56 6.44 -6.99
C CYS A 156 -7.53 5.40 -6.56
N VAL A 157 -7.27 4.42 -7.44
CA VAL A 157 -6.26 3.38 -7.26
C VAL A 157 -5.13 3.62 -8.25
N VAL A 158 -3.92 3.84 -7.76
CA VAL A 158 -2.74 3.90 -8.63
C VAL A 158 -2.32 2.46 -8.93
N ASN A 159 -2.54 2.02 -10.16
CA ASN A 159 -2.07 0.71 -10.60
C ASN A 159 -0.61 0.83 -11.01
N SER A 160 0.19 -0.03 -10.39
CA SER A 160 1.62 -0.16 -10.68
C SER A 160 1.87 -0.58 -12.13
N ARG A 161 3.01 -0.18 -12.69
CA ARG A 161 3.36 -0.46 -14.10
C ARG A 161 3.32 -1.95 -14.40
N GLY A 162 2.51 -2.34 -15.38
CA GLY A 162 2.27 -3.73 -15.78
C GLY A 162 1.09 -4.40 -15.06
N CYS A 163 0.63 -3.86 -13.93
CA CYS A 163 -0.45 -4.43 -13.13
C CYS A 163 -1.84 -4.04 -13.65
N ALA A 164 -2.88 -4.71 -13.13
CA ALA A 164 -4.28 -4.50 -13.53
C ALA A 164 -4.55 -4.52 -15.05
N ARG A 165 -3.81 -5.33 -15.81
CA ARG A 165 -3.79 -5.43 -17.28
C ARG A 165 -3.29 -4.19 -18.04
N SER A 166 -2.74 -3.19 -17.36
CA SER A 166 -2.02 -2.10 -18.03
C SER A 166 -0.73 -2.63 -18.68
N LYS A 167 -0.45 -2.25 -19.93
CA LYS A 167 0.84 -2.55 -20.59
C LYS A 167 1.94 -1.63 -20.08
N ILE A 168 3.16 -2.16 -19.94
CA ILE A 168 4.34 -1.30 -19.77
C ILE A 168 4.74 -0.67 -21.11
N THR A 169 5.25 0.55 -21.06
CA THR A 169 5.73 1.31 -22.23
C THR A 169 7.21 1.71 -22.10
N SER A 170 7.89 1.13 -21.11
CA SER A 170 9.33 1.22 -20.88
C SER A 170 9.84 -0.08 -20.21
N GLY A 171 11.16 -0.27 -20.13
CA GLY A 171 11.80 -1.49 -19.61
C GLY A 171 11.80 -1.62 -18.08
N VAL A 172 10.93 -0.87 -17.39
CA VAL A 172 10.91 -0.77 -15.92
C VAL A 172 9.52 -1.14 -15.40
N LEU A 173 9.46 -2.32 -14.79
CA LEU A 173 8.37 -2.71 -13.90
C LEU A 173 8.47 -1.95 -12.57
N TYR A 174 7.37 -1.92 -11.82
CA TYR A 174 7.31 -1.36 -10.47
C TYR A 174 8.09 -2.17 -9.43
N ASN A 175 8.40 -1.53 -8.31
CA ASN A 175 8.85 -2.18 -7.07
C ASN A 175 8.54 -1.28 -5.85
N ALA A 176 8.97 -1.70 -4.65
CA ALA A 176 8.80 -0.97 -3.39
C ALA A 176 9.14 0.54 -3.44
N ARG A 177 10.15 0.92 -4.24
CA ARG A 177 10.70 2.27 -4.34
C ARG A 177 10.06 3.10 -5.47
N ALA A 178 9.11 2.55 -6.25
CA ALA A 178 8.43 3.19 -7.38
C ALA A 178 7.42 4.28 -6.96
N THR A 179 7.90 5.30 -6.25
CA THR A 179 7.06 6.35 -5.64
C THR A 179 6.79 7.53 -6.57
N TRP A 180 7.46 7.64 -7.72
CA TRP A 180 7.31 8.78 -8.62
C TRP A 180 5.92 8.84 -9.29
N ASP A 181 5.36 7.72 -9.75
CA ASP A 181 4.02 7.66 -10.37
C ASP A 181 2.95 8.11 -9.35
N ILE A 182 3.15 7.76 -8.07
CA ILE A 182 2.30 8.19 -6.95
C ILE A 182 2.47 9.69 -6.69
N ARG A 183 3.70 10.20 -6.65
CA ARG A 183 3.99 11.64 -6.46
C ARG A 183 3.42 12.48 -7.60
N GLN A 184 3.51 12.01 -8.84
CA GLN A 184 2.90 12.64 -10.01
C GLN A 184 1.37 12.62 -9.90
N THR A 185 0.79 11.49 -9.52
CA THR A 185 -0.67 11.38 -9.27
C THR A 185 -1.11 12.40 -8.21
N ILE A 186 -0.44 12.47 -7.06
CA ILE A 186 -0.77 13.41 -5.97
C ILE A 186 -0.70 14.86 -6.45
N LYS A 187 0.37 15.26 -7.15
CA LYS A 187 0.49 16.61 -7.74
C LYS A 187 -0.65 16.92 -8.71
N TRP A 188 -1.03 15.94 -9.54
CA TRP A 188 -2.15 16.10 -10.48
C TRP A 188 -3.48 16.24 -9.74
N LEU A 189 -3.74 15.42 -8.71
CA LEU A 189 -4.95 15.49 -7.89
C LEU A 189 -5.06 16.83 -7.17
N GLN A 190 -3.98 17.33 -6.56
CA GLN A 190 -3.94 18.65 -5.90
C GLN A 190 -4.27 19.81 -6.86
N LYS A 191 -3.95 19.66 -8.16
CA LYS A 191 -4.29 20.66 -9.18
C LYS A 191 -5.72 20.53 -9.70
N THR A 192 -6.20 19.29 -9.87
CA THR A 192 -7.53 19.00 -10.43
C THR A 192 -8.66 19.09 -9.41
N PHE A 193 -8.34 18.95 -8.12
CA PHE A 193 -9.26 18.94 -6.99
C PHE A 193 -8.72 19.80 -5.83
N PRO A 194 -8.60 21.13 -6.00
CA PRO A 194 -7.83 21.99 -5.10
C PRO A 194 -8.31 22.01 -3.65
N ASN A 195 -9.61 21.76 -3.43
CA ASN A 195 -10.24 21.80 -2.11
C ASN A 195 -10.43 20.41 -1.46
N ARG A 196 -10.14 19.32 -2.17
CA ARG A 196 -10.30 17.94 -1.65
C ARG A 196 -9.10 17.54 -0.78
N PRO A 197 -9.29 17.22 0.51
CA PRO A 197 -8.19 16.71 1.33
C PRO A 197 -7.81 15.28 0.88
N LEU A 198 -6.52 15.06 0.66
CA LEU A 198 -5.99 13.78 0.17
C LEU A 198 -5.53 12.88 1.31
N PHE A 199 -5.93 11.61 1.25
CA PHE A 199 -5.55 10.55 2.17
C PHE A 199 -4.87 9.41 1.41
N GLY A 200 -3.95 8.70 2.06
CA GLY A 200 -3.26 7.54 1.48
C GLY A 200 -3.65 6.23 2.16
N LEU A 201 -3.81 5.17 1.38
CA LEU A 201 -4.00 3.80 1.87
C LEU A 201 -3.16 2.84 1.03
N GLY A 202 -2.40 1.96 1.69
CA GLY A 202 -1.56 0.98 1.01
C GLY A 202 -1.71 -0.41 1.61
N PHE A 203 -1.58 -1.44 0.76
CA PHE A 203 -1.68 -2.85 1.16
C PHE A 203 -0.41 -3.63 0.81
N SER A 204 0.22 -4.31 1.77
CA SER A 204 1.43 -5.11 1.54
C SER A 204 2.51 -4.27 0.82
N LEU A 205 2.91 -4.62 -0.41
CA LEU A 205 3.84 -3.80 -1.21
C LEU A 205 3.33 -2.36 -1.49
N GLY A 206 2.02 -2.13 -1.56
CA GLY A 206 1.45 -0.78 -1.63
C GLY A 206 1.59 0.00 -0.32
N ALA A 207 1.54 -0.68 0.83
CA ALA A 207 1.90 -0.09 2.11
C ALA A 207 3.40 0.24 2.15
N ASN A 208 4.23 -0.55 1.43
CA ASN A 208 5.59 -0.14 1.14
C ASN A 208 5.61 1.19 0.42
N MET A 209 5.08 1.26 -0.79
CA MET A 209 5.22 2.46 -1.62
C MET A 209 4.67 3.74 -0.95
N LEU A 210 3.70 3.63 -0.03
CA LEU A 210 3.18 4.74 0.78
C LEU A 210 4.17 5.29 1.83
N THR A 211 4.96 4.43 2.48
CA THR A 211 5.83 4.79 3.63
C THR A 211 7.30 4.35 3.47
N ASN A 212 7.62 3.81 2.30
CA ASN A 212 8.76 2.93 1.99
C ASN A 212 8.83 1.58 2.78
N TYR A 213 7.71 1.03 3.35
CA TYR A 213 7.47 -0.22 4.19
C TYR A 213 8.07 -1.60 3.77
N ILE A 214 9.32 -1.94 4.12
CA ILE A 214 9.85 -3.32 4.20
C ILE A 214 10.95 -3.39 5.27
N LYS A 215 11.18 -4.57 5.85
CA LYS A 215 12.52 -5.02 6.30
C LYS A 215 12.51 -6.52 6.51
N VAL A 216 13.59 -7.22 6.14
CA VAL A 216 13.95 -8.57 6.62
C VAL A 216 13.00 -9.75 6.33
N SER A 217 11.71 -9.55 6.03
CA SER A 217 10.72 -10.62 5.80
C SER A 217 11.16 -11.63 4.74
N SER A 218 11.67 -11.19 3.58
CA SER A 218 12.18 -12.11 2.52
C SER A 218 13.27 -13.06 3.05
N LYS A 219 14.17 -12.58 3.92
CA LYS A 219 15.23 -13.42 4.52
C LYS A 219 14.67 -14.39 5.57
N ILE A 220 13.66 -14.00 6.34
CA ILE A 220 13.02 -14.90 7.32
C ILE A 220 12.14 -15.95 6.63
N LEU A 221 11.44 -15.58 5.55
CA LEU A 221 10.68 -16.53 4.74
C LEU A 221 11.57 -17.64 4.17
N GLN A 222 12.80 -17.32 3.74
CA GLN A 222 13.79 -18.31 3.29
C GLN A 222 14.20 -19.31 4.40
N ASN A 223 14.08 -18.95 5.68
CA ASN A 223 14.47 -19.79 6.81
C ASN A 223 13.39 -20.79 7.24
N SER A 224 12.16 -20.71 6.72
CA SER A 224 11.08 -21.66 7.02
C SER A 224 10.65 -22.43 5.77
N TYR A 225 10.31 -23.71 5.93
CA TYR A 225 9.88 -24.54 4.79
C TYR A 225 8.62 -23.99 4.12
N ILE A 226 7.62 -23.59 4.90
CA ILE A 226 6.37 -23.01 4.34
C ILE A 226 6.64 -21.64 3.71
N GLY A 227 7.45 -20.78 4.37
CA GLY A 227 7.89 -19.49 3.82
C GLY A 227 8.54 -19.64 2.44
N LYS A 228 9.50 -20.55 2.32
CA LYS A 228 10.26 -20.77 1.09
C LYS A 228 9.49 -21.52 0.02
N GLU A 229 8.95 -22.69 0.35
CA GLU A 229 8.44 -23.66 -0.63
C GLU A 229 6.99 -23.37 -1.04
N VAL A 230 6.25 -22.57 -0.24
CA VAL A 230 4.89 -22.09 -0.56
C VAL A 230 4.92 -20.60 -0.90
N TYR A 231 5.20 -19.70 0.05
CA TYR A 231 4.95 -18.27 -0.16
C TYR A 231 5.92 -17.61 -1.15
N LEU A 232 7.24 -17.83 -1.02
CA LEU A 232 8.21 -17.29 -1.99
C LEU A 232 8.03 -17.89 -3.39
N ARG A 233 7.54 -19.13 -3.51
CA ARG A 233 7.17 -19.74 -4.80
C ARG A 233 5.91 -19.13 -5.40
N VAL A 234 4.83 -18.97 -4.63
CA VAL A 234 3.58 -18.37 -5.12
C VAL A 234 3.81 -16.92 -5.59
N MET A 235 4.55 -16.12 -4.81
CA MET A 235 4.91 -14.76 -5.21
C MET A 235 5.87 -14.74 -6.42
N GLY A 236 6.83 -15.66 -6.48
CA GLY A 236 7.72 -15.83 -7.64
C GLY A 236 6.95 -16.17 -8.92
N SER A 237 5.99 -17.09 -8.85
CA SER A 237 5.10 -17.45 -9.96
C SER A 237 4.22 -16.29 -10.41
N ALA A 238 3.63 -15.52 -9.48
CA ALA A 238 2.80 -14.36 -9.83
C ALA A 238 3.59 -13.26 -10.56
N LEU A 239 4.83 -12.99 -10.12
CA LEU A 239 5.72 -12.06 -10.82
C LEU A 239 6.28 -12.62 -12.14
N LYS A 240 6.49 -13.94 -12.23
CA LYS A 240 6.82 -14.59 -13.50
C LYS A 240 5.67 -14.44 -14.50
N GLU A 241 4.43 -14.68 -14.10
CA GLU A 241 3.24 -14.50 -14.95
C GLU A 241 3.09 -13.04 -15.40
N LEU A 242 3.38 -12.08 -14.51
CA LEU A 242 3.46 -10.66 -14.87
C LEU A 242 4.53 -10.39 -15.93
N ALA A 243 5.76 -10.90 -15.77
CA ALA A 243 6.81 -10.74 -16.77
C ALA A 243 6.50 -11.45 -18.10
N ALA A 244 5.86 -12.62 -18.05
CA ALA A 244 5.40 -13.33 -19.25
C ALA A 244 4.34 -12.51 -20.02
N THR A 245 3.42 -11.87 -19.30
CA THR A 245 2.36 -11.02 -19.87
C THR A 245 2.94 -9.80 -20.60
N HIS A 246 4.08 -9.26 -20.14
CA HIS A 246 4.79 -8.12 -20.74
C HIS A 246 6.07 -8.51 -21.47
N ARG A 247 6.19 -9.77 -21.91
CA ARG A 247 7.40 -10.30 -22.54
C ARG A 247 7.88 -9.43 -23.71
N THR A 248 6.99 -9.13 -24.66
CA THR A 248 7.29 -8.34 -25.85
C THR A 248 7.81 -6.95 -25.49
N GLU A 249 7.22 -6.33 -24.48
CA GLU A 249 7.60 -5.00 -24.01
C GLU A 249 8.91 -5.02 -23.20
N LEU A 250 9.16 -6.06 -22.41
CA LEU A 250 10.43 -6.27 -21.70
C LEU A 250 11.58 -6.50 -22.70
N GLU A 251 11.41 -7.37 -23.69
CA GLU A 251 12.40 -7.63 -24.75
C GLU A 251 12.66 -6.37 -25.60
N LYS A 252 11.63 -5.54 -25.83
CA LYS A 252 11.75 -4.30 -26.63
C LYS A 252 12.43 -3.15 -25.87
N TYR A 253 12.13 -2.97 -24.58
CA TYR A 253 12.50 -1.77 -23.84
C TYR A 253 13.57 -2.00 -22.75
N SER A 254 14.03 -3.24 -22.53
CA SER A 254 15.04 -3.58 -21.52
C SER A 254 16.14 -4.49 -22.09
N LYS A 255 17.11 -4.84 -21.24
CA LYS A 255 18.12 -5.89 -21.51
C LYS A 255 17.93 -7.12 -20.62
N ILE A 256 16.72 -7.33 -20.11
CA ILE A 256 16.39 -8.47 -19.25
C ILE A 256 16.34 -9.75 -20.08
N ASP A 257 17.02 -10.79 -19.62
CA ASP A 257 16.85 -12.15 -20.14
C ASP A 257 15.51 -12.72 -19.66
N VAL A 258 14.48 -12.59 -20.49
CA VAL A 258 13.14 -13.07 -20.15
C VAL A 258 13.08 -14.60 -20.06
N GLU A 259 13.93 -15.35 -20.77
CA GLU A 259 14.00 -16.81 -20.63
C GLU A 259 14.56 -17.21 -19.25
N ALA A 260 15.61 -16.53 -18.77
CA ALA A 260 16.07 -16.72 -17.40
C ALA A 260 14.97 -16.40 -16.37
N VAL A 261 14.17 -15.35 -16.60
CA VAL A 261 13.01 -15.02 -15.75
C VAL A 261 11.92 -16.10 -15.82
N MET A 262 11.67 -16.72 -16.97
CA MET A 262 10.70 -17.83 -17.07
C MET A 262 11.14 -19.07 -16.29
N ASN A 263 12.44 -19.24 -16.02
CA ASN A 263 13.00 -20.38 -15.30
C ASN A 263 13.11 -20.20 -13.77
N ILE A 264 12.77 -19.02 -13.21
CA ILE A 264 12.85 -18.81 -11.74
C ILE A 264 11.87 -19.71 -10.97
N THR A 265 12.17 -19.95 -9.70
CA THR A 265 11.29 -20.64 -8.75
C THR A 265 10.83 -19.73 -7.61
N TYR A 266 11.66 -18.78 -7.16
CA TYR A 266 11.40 -17.97 -5.97
C TYR A 266 11.44 -16.47 -6.24
N LEU A 267 10.67 -15.71 -5.45
CA LEU A 267 10.61 -14.24 -5.49
C LEU A 267 11.99 -13.55 -5.55
N TYR A 268 12.97 -13.98 -4.75
CA TYR A 268 14.29 -13.35 -4.71
C TYR A 268 15.10 -13.54 -6.01
N GLU A 269 14.75 -14.53 -6.84
CA GLU A 269 15.34 -14.72 -8.17
C GLU A 269 14.72 -13.75 -9.18
N PHE A 270 13.42 -13.46 -9.06
CA PHE A 270 12.79 -12.36 -9.81
C PHE A 270 13.45 -11.01 -9.48
N ASP A 271 13.63 -10.74 -8.20
CA ASP A 271 14.26 -9.49 -7.75
C ASP A 271 15.71 -9.38 -8.26
N ARG A 272 16.44 -10.50 -8.35
CA ARG A 272 17.79 -10.55 -8.92
C ARG A 272 17.83 -10.35 -10.45
N LEU A 273 16.89 -10.95 -11.19
CA LEU A 273 16.92 -10.95 -12.66
C LEU A 273 16.17 -9.77 -13.30
N ILE A 274 15.24 -9.13 -12.59
CA ILE A 274 14.51 -7.93 -13.07
C ILE A 274 14.84 -6.71 -12.23
N GLN A 275 14.58 -6.74 -10.92
CA GLN A 275 14.67 -5.52 -10.11
C GLN A 275 16.11 -4.99 -10.01
N CYS A 276 17.10 -5.88 -9.86
CA CYS A 276 18.50 -5.47 -9.83
C CYS A 276 18.96 -4.77 -11.13
N PRO A 277 18.84 -5.37 -12.34
CA PRO A 277 19.26 -4.72 -13.57
C PRO A 277 18.41 -3.49 -13.97
N SER A 278 17.08 -3.50 -13.74
CA SER A 278 16.23 -2.33 -14.08
C SER A 278 16.46 -1.12 -13.18
N TRP A 279 17.02 -1.30 -11.98
CA TRP A 279 17.17 -0.25 -10.96
C TRP A 279 18.61 -0.01 -10.50
N GLY A 280 19.59 -0.73 -11.04
CA GLY A 280 21.00 -0.58 -10.69
C GLY A 280 21.39 -1.16 -9.32
N TYR A 281 20.58 -2.02 -8.71
CA TYR A 281 20.99 -2.69 -7.46
C TYR A 281 22.03 -3.79 -7.76
N PRO A 282 23.14 -3.88 -7.01
CA PRO A 282 24.16 -4.91 -7.24
C PRO A 282 23.75 -6.30 -6.77
N THR A 283 22.75 -6.42 -5.89
CA THR A 283 22.18 -7.68 -5.39
C THR A 283 20.74 -7.45 -4.92
N GLU A 284 19.91 -8.51 -4.89
CA GLU A 284 18.56 -8.44 -4.34
C GLU A 284 18.58 -8.09 -2.83
N SER A 285 19.64 -8.47 -2.13
CA SER A 285 19.88 -8.06 -0.74
C SER A 285 20.20 -6.56 -0.59
N ALA A 286 20.76 -5.91 -1.60
CA ALA A 286 20.92 -4.45 -1.63
C ALA A 286 19.56 -3.77 -1.87
N TYR A 287 18.78 -4.28 -2.83
CA TYR A 287 17.39 -3.84 -3.04
C TYR A 287 16.56 -3.94 -1.75
N TYR A 288 16.55 -5.08 -1.06
CA TYR A 288 15.79 -5.26 0.19
C TYR A 288 16.22 -4.36 1.35
N ARG A 289 17.46 -3.84 1.34
CA ARG A 289 17.92 -2.84 2.31
C ARG A 289 17.50 -1.42 1.92
N ASP A 290 17.54 -1.07 0.64
CA ASP A 290 17.12 0.25 0.14
C ASP A 290 15.60 0.45 0.20
N ALA A 291 14.86 -0.61 -0.19
CA ALA A 291 13.42 -0.78 -0.06
C ALA A 291 12.91 -0.73 1.40
N SER A 292 13.79 -0.50 2.38
CA SER A 292 13.47 -0.59 3.79
C SER A 292 12.94 0.71 4.39
N SER A 293 12.08 0.53 5.40
CA SER A 293 11.14 1.53 5.91
C SER A 293 11.28 1.91 7.36
N VAL A 294 12.05 1.11 8.08
CA VAL A 294 12.17 1.21 9.53
C VAL A 294 12.71 2.60 9.86
N ASP A 295 13.70 3.02 9.07
CA ASP A 295 14.21 4.39 8.95
C ASP A 295 13.16 5.45 8.56
N SER A 296 12.17 5.09 7.73
CA SER A 296 11.15 6.01 7.21
C SER A 296 9.95 6.20 8.15
N ILE A 297 9.66 5.25 9.05
CA ILE A 297 8.64 5.43 10.11
C ILE A 297 9.01 6.60 11.02
N LEU A 298 10.30 6.76 11.33
CA LEU A 298 10.82 7.88 12.11
C LEU A 298 10.61 9.25 11.42
N SER A 299 10.32 9.28 10.12
CA SER A 299 10.14 10.49 9.31
C SER A 299 8.68 10.78 8.93
N ILE A 300 7.70 10.07 9.52
CA ILE A 300 6.28 10.33 9.26
C ILE A 300 5.80 11.54 10.08
N GLU A 301 5.35 12.60 9.40
CA GLU A 301 4.98 13.89 10.02
C GLU A 301 3.46 14.13 10.14
N ILE A 302 2.65 13.19 9.64
CA ILE A 302 1.18 13.24 9.62
C ILE A 302 0.57 11.99 10.30
N PRO A 303 -0.67 12.03 10.82
CA PRO A 303 -1.32 10.88 11.44
C PRO A 303 -1.28 9.62 10.58
N PHE A 304 -0.74 8.54 11.15
CA PHE A 304 -0.55 7.27 10.45
C PHE A 304 -0.93 6.07 11.33
N LEU A 305 -1.78 5.21 10.77
CA LEU A 305 -2.18 3.93 11.36
C LEU A 305 -1.65 2.79 10.49
N ALA A 306 -0.82 1.93 11.08
CA ALA A 306 -0.49 0.62 10.52
C ALA A 306 -1.36 -0.46 11.16
N VAL A 307 -1.86 -1.41 10.35
CA VAL A 307 -2.60 -2.59 10.83
C VAL A 307 -1.87 -3.84 10.37
N HIS A 308 -1.53 -4.72 11.31
CA HIS A 308 -0.66 -5.88 11.07
C HIS A 308 -1.12 -7.09 11.90
N SER A 309 -0.97 -8.33 11.40
CA SER A 309 -1.25 -9.52 12.22
C SER A 309 0.05 -10.22 12.62
N THR A 310 0.19 -10.63 13.88
CA THR A 310 1.43 -11.26 14.35
C THR A 310 1.57 -12.72 13.90
N ASP A 311 0.51 -13.31 13.36
CA ASP A 311 0.49 -14.59 12.67
C ASP A 311 0.69 -14.49 11.15
N ASP A 312 0.97 -13.28 10.60
CA ASP A 312 1.16 -13.08 9.16
C ASP A 312 2.34 -13.94 8.67
N PRO A 313 2.10 -14.93 7.78
CA PRO A 313 3.12 -15.87 7.37
C PRO A 313 3.96 -15.35 6.18
N ILE A 314 3.73 -14.11 5.73
CA ILE A 314 4.46 -13.44 4.65
C ILE A 314 5.22 -12.24 5.23
N ALA A 315 4.50 -11.32 5.88
CA ALA A 315 5.07 -10.16 6.57
C ALA A 315 5.26 -10.48 8.07
N VAL A 316 6.18 -11.40 8.35
CA VAL A 316 6.39 -12.03 9.66
C VAL A 316 6.59 -11.06 10.84
N LYS A 317 6.23 -11.52 12.05
CA LYS A 317 6.28 -10.75 13.30
C LYS A 317 7.63 -10.09 13.59
N GLU A 318 8.72 -10.77 13.30
CA GLU A 318 10.09 -10.29 13.57
C GLU A 318 10.52 -9.15 12.63
N ALA A 319 9.75 -8.88 11.57
CA ALA A 319 9.95 -7.74 10.69
C ALA A 319 9.22 -6.47 11.17
N ILE A 320 8.38 -6.56 12.21
CA ILE A 320 7.58 -5.44 12.72
C ILE A 320 8.49 -4.46 13.49
N PRO A 321 8.57 -3.18 13.08
CA PRO A 321 9.47 -2.17 13.65
C PRO A 321 8.88 -1.51 14.91
N TYR A 322 8.66 -2.31 15.96
CA TYR A 322 8.01 -1.87 17.20
C TYR A 322 8.73 -0.68 17.87
N GLU A 323 10.06 -0.61 17.82
CA GLU A 323 10.81 0.45 18.50
C GLU A 323 10.68 1.80 17.78
N GLU A 324 10.59 1.79 16.45
CA GLU A 324 10.44 3.00 15.64
C GLU A 324 9.04 3.61 15.79
N PHE A 325 7.99 2.79 15.92
CA PHE A 325 6.65 3.25 16.32
C PHE A 325 6.61 3.85 17.74
N LYS A 326 7.49 3.41 18.65
CA LYS A 326 7.63 4.01 19.99
C LYS A 326 8.38 5.34 19.99
N GLN A 327 9.06 5.71 18.90
CA GLN A 327 9.73 7.01 18.81
C GLN A 327 8.87 8.08 18.12
N ASN A 328 8.00 7.71 17.17
CA ASN A 328 7.25 8.71 16.40
C ASN A 328 5.81 8.94 16.94
N PRO A 329 5.50 10.14 17.49
CA PRO A 329 4.17 10.45 18.02
C PRO A 329 3.06 10.50 16.95
N ASN A 330 3.40 10.66 15.67
CA ASN A 330 2.45 10.67 14.56
C ASN A 330 2.01 9.28 14.11
N THR A 331 2.53 8.22 14.75
CA THR A 331 2.32 6.84 14.29
C THR A 331 1.70 5.96 15.37
N VAL A 332 0.77 5.10 14.96
CA VAL A 332 0.20 4.03 15.78
C VAL A 332 0.24 2.73 14.97
N LEU A 333 0.76 1.67 15.58
CA LEU A 333 0.74 0.32 15.06
C LEU A 333 -0.31 -0.50 15.83
N LEU A 334 -1.40 -0.84 15.16
CA LEU A 334 -2.39 -1.81 15.62
C LEU A 334 -1.93 -3.20 15.19
N THR A 335 -1.56 -4.04 16.15
CA THR A 335 -1.34 -5.47 15.92
C THR A 335 -2.51 -6.31 16.40
N SER A 336 -2.94 -7.29 15.62
CA SER A 336 -3.81 -8.37 16.06
C SER A 336 -3.05 -9.68 16.15
N SER A 337 -3.42 -10.57 17.06
CA SER A 337 -2.70 -11.83 17.19
C SER A 337 -3.01 -12.84 16.08
N LEU A 338 -4.27 -12.89 15.63
CA LEU A 338 -4.69 -13.59 14.41
C LEU A 338 -5.07 -12.60 13.29
N GLY A 339 -4.87 -13.03 12.03
CA GLY A 339 -5.32 -12.29 10.85
C GLY A 339 -4.82 -12.85 9.51
N GLY A 340 -3.61 -13.42 9.45
CA GLY A 340 -2.92 -13.78 8.20
C GLY A 340 -2.67 -12.59 7.25
N HIS A 341 -2.04 -12.85 6.11
CA HIS A 341 -1.63 -11.77 5.20
C HIS A 341 -2.83 -11.11 4.51
N LEU A 342 -3.21 -9.90 4.95
CA LEU A 342 -4.35 -9.12 4.45
C LEU A 342 -5.73 -9.81 4.55
N CYS A 343 -5.87 -10.82 5.42
CA CYS A 343 -7.06 -11.68 5.43
C CYS A 343 -8.13 -11.26 6.43
N TRP A 344 -7.93 -11.52 7.73
CA TRP A 344 -8.89 -11.20 8.79
C TRP A 344 -10.34 -11.61 8.48
N PHE A 345 -10.54 -12.78 7.89
CA PHE A 345 -11.87 -13.22 7.48
C PHE A 345 -12.78 -13.43 8.68
N GLU A 346 -13.90 -12.71 8.69
CA GLU A 346 -15.02 -12.91 9.60
C GLU A 346 -15.95 -14.03 9.07
N THR A 347 -16.90 -14.49 9.89
CA THR A 347 -17.84 -15.55 9.46
C THR A 347 -18.80 -15.12 8.35
N SER A 348 -19.01 -13.81 8.13
CA SER A 348 -19.76 -13.27 7.00
C SER A 348 -19.01 -13.37 5.66
N GLY A 349 -17.70 -13.61 5.67
CA GLY A 349 -16.81 -13.49 4.52
C GLY A 349 -16.19 -12.09 4.36
N ASP A 350 -16.61 -11.10 5.17
CA ASP A 350 -15.94 -9.81 5.27
C ASP A 350 -14.56 -9.92 5.92
N ARG A 351 -13.81 -8.82 5.88
CA ARG A 351 -12.46 -8.72 6.46
C ARG A 351 -12.46 -7.70 7.59
N TRP A 352 -12.20 -8.12 8.82
CA TRP A 352 -12.34 -7.26 10.01
C TRP A 352 -11.53 -5.95 9.89
N PHE A 353 -10.31 -6.00 9.31
CA PHE A 353 -9.40 -4.85 9.23
C PHE A 353 -9.99 -3.64 8.48
N THR A 354 -11.01 -3.82 7.65
CA THR A 354 -11.66 -2.71 6.93
C THR A 354 -12.33 -1.73 7.88
N LYS A 355 -12.80 -2.22 9.04
CA LYS A 355 -13.51 -1.44 10.07
C LYS A 355 -12.58 -0.43 10.75
N PRO A 356 -11.44 -0.80 11.38
CA PRO A 356 -10.51 0.18 11.94
C PRO A 356 -9.97 1.15 10.89
N VAL A 357 -9.68 0.69 9.66
CA VAL A 357 -9.20 1.56 8.58
C VAL A 357 -10.27 2.60 8.18
N ALA A 358 -11.50 2.17 7.89
CA ALA A 358 -12.58 3.07 7.49
C ALA A 358 -12.98 4.03 8.63
N ASN A 359 -13.05 3.55 9.87
CA ASN A 359 -13.37 4.37 11.03
C ASN A 359 -12.28 5.41 11.31
N PHE A 360 -11.01 5.06 11.18
CA PHE A 360 -9.88 5.97 11.32
C PHE A 360 -9.90 7.06 10.25
N LEU A 361 -10.04 6.68 8.97
CA LEU A 361 -10.15 7.62 7.85
C LEU A 361 -11.36 8.56 8.02
N ASN A 362 -12.53 8.03 8.35
CA ASN A 362 -13.74 8.82 8.59
C ASN A 362 -13.59 9.78 9.77
N HIS A 363 -12.91 9.38 10.84
CA HIS A 363 -12.61 10.28 11.95
C HIS A 363 -11.75 11.46 11.46
N LEU A 364 -10.62 11.19 10.80
CA LEU A 364 -9.73 12.25 10.33
C LEU A 364 -10.41 13.18 9.31
N ALA A 365 -11.12 12.65 8.31
CA ALA A 365 -11.77 13.48 7.29
C ALA A 365 -12.93 14.33 7.85
N PHE A 366 -13.80 13.72 8.66
CA PHE A 366 -15.07 14.33 9.02
C PHE A 366 -15.07 14.99 10.40
N LYS A 367 -14.30 14.50 11.38
CA LYS A 367 -14.28 15.03 12.75
C LYS A 367 -13.07 15.90 13.10
N THR A 368 -11.90 15.63 12.52
CA THR A 368 -10.66 16.36 12.84
C THR A 368 -10.50 17.67 12.07
N ASP A 369 -9.91 18.70 12.68
CA ASP A 369 -9.43 19.88 11.92
C ASP A 369 -8.20 19.49 11.09
N LEU A 370 -8.37 19.48 9.78
CA LEU A 370 -7.33 19.09 8.82
C LEU A 370 -6.14 20.07 8.78
N ASN A 371 -6.29 21.28 9.34
CA ASN A 371 -5.18 22.22 9.49
C ASN A 371 -4.22 21.80 10.61
N ASP A 372 -4.74 21.22 11.69
CA ASP A 372 -3.96 20.66 12.80
C ASP A 372 -3.22 19.37 12.38
N LEU A 373 -3.67 18.68 11.32
CA LEU A 373 -3.01 17.49 10.80
C LEU A 373 -1.82 17.75 9.87
N ARG A 374 -1.56 19.01 9.50
CA ARG A 374 -0.40 19.36 8.67
C ARG A 374 0.90 18.98 9.39
N PRO A 375 1.99 18.66 8.68
CA PRO A 375 3.31 18.58 9.29
C PRO A 375 3.59 19.82 10.13
N LEU A 376 4.03 19.63 11.38
CA LEU A 376 4.48 20.75 12.18
C LEU A 376 5.70 21.34 11.48
N VAL A 377 5.57 22.55 10.92
CA VAL A 377 6.70 23.27 10.34
C VAL A 377 7.65 23.57 11.49
N ASN A 378 8.68 22.73 11.63
CA ASN A 378 9.74 22.94 12.60
C ASN A 378 10.79 23.83 11.94
N PRO A 379 10.85 25.15 12.20
CA PRO A 379 11.88 26.02 11.63
C PRO A 379 13.31 25.59 12.05
N ASN A 380 13.41 24.74 13.07
CA ASN A 380 14.65 24.18 13.59
C ASN A 380 14.96 22.76 13.04
N ASN A 381 14.31 22.32 11.96
CA ASN A 381 14.72 21.09 11.24
C ASN A 381 15.99 21.27 10.38
N ASN A 382 16.72 22.39 10.57
CA ASN A 382 18.13 22.50 10.23
C ASN A 382 18.96 21.99 11.42
N ASP A 383 19.57 20.81 11.26
CA ASP A 383 20.75 20.36 12.02
C ASP A 383 20.73 20.54 13.55
N HIS A 384 19.59 20.31 14.22
CA HIS A 384 19.59 19.97 15.65
C HIS A 384 20.04 18.52 15.88
N LEU A 385 21.29 18.28 15.48
CA LEU A 385 22.18 17.40 16.19
C LEU A 385 22.28 17.92 17.63
N ALA A 386 21.54 17.30 18.56
CA ALA A 386 21.86 17.44 19.97
C ALA A 386 23.33 17.04 20.16
N ASP A 387 24.12 17.87 20.85
CA ASP A 387 25.59 17.80 20.92
C ASP A 387 26.13 16.37 20.98
N GLY A 388 26.52 15.83 19.82
CA GLY A 388 26.74 14.40 19.64
C GLY A 388 26.63 13.94 18.19
N HIS A 389 27.00 12.69 17.94
CA HIS A 389 27.04 12.12 16.58
C HIS A 389 25.65 11.96 15.98
N GLY A 390 25.38 12.67 14.88
CA GLY A 390 24.12 12.58 14.15
C GLY A 390 23.91 11.25 13.41
N TYR A 391 22.77 10.60 13.67
CA TYR A 391 22.27 9.53 12.83
C TYR A 391 21.33 10.09 11.76
N ILE A 392 21.70 9.95 10.48
CA ILE A 392 20.85 10.33 9.33
C ILE A 392 20.38 9.03 8.64
N PRO A 393 19.17 8.53 8.94
CA PRO A 393 18.70 7.21 8.50
C PRO A 393 18.81 6.98 6.99
N MET A 394 18.54 8.01 6.19
CA MET A 394 18.38 7.91 4.74
C MET A 394 19.69 8.00 3.93
N ARG A 395 20.84 8.33 4.54
CA ARG A 395 22.12 8.57 3.81
C ARG A 395 22.74 7.34 3.12
N ARG A 396 22.19 6.14 3.34
CA ARG A 396 22.69 4.88 2.75
C ARG A 396 21.90 4.40 1.53
N LYS A 397 20.91 5.17 1.08
CA LYS A 397 20.01 4.79 -0.01
C LYS A 397 20.57 5.14 -1.39
N LEU A 398 20.06 4.48 -2.42
CA LEU A 398 20.41 4.74 -3.82
C LEU A 398 20.13 6.22 -4.15
N VAL A 399 21.20 6.99 -4.39
CA VAL A 399 21.08 8.36 -4.91
C VAL A 399 20.82 8.25 -6.40
N ILE A 400 19.58 8.51 -6.79
CA ILE A 400 19.25 8.81 -8.18
C ILE A 400 19.87 10.18 -8.47
N VAL A 401 20.95 10.20 -9.24
CA VAL A 401 21.62 11.45 -9.63
C VAL A 401 20.68 12.17 -10.61
N GLU A 402 20.20 13.34 -10.22
CA GLU A 402 19.51 14.26 -11.12
C GLU A 402 20.55 15.12 -11.83
N ASP A 403 20.86 14.80 -13.09
CA ASP A 403 21.44 15.72 -14.07
C ASP A 403 20.33 16.64 -14.64
#